data_AF-A0A1F5ZZ34-F1
#
_entry.id   AF-A0A1F5ZZ34-F1
#
_cell.length_a   1.000
_cell.length_b   1.000
_cell.length_c   1.000
_cell.angle_alpha   90.00
_cell.angle_beta   90.00
_cell.angle_gamma   90.00
#
_symmetry.space_group_name_H-M   'P 1'
#
loop_
_entity.id
_entity.type
_entity.pdbx_description
1 polymer ?
#
loop_
_entity_poly.entity_id
_entity_poly.type
_entity_poly.pdbx_seq_one_letter_code
_entity_poly.pdbx_strand_id
1 'polypeptide(L)'
;KGQMSVGSHRQHLLSRRILARSVALRLRTYPGPKRKFSRDFKIKVVQEAESGTKSRSQLAREYELSNGMINKWVETYRADTVNAFTKSGNPHFETDKLKARIRELEWALGRKSLEVEILRESLDNLGIKKGGSMV
;
A
#
# COMPACT_ATOMS: atom_id res chain seq x y z
N LYS A 1 -45.63 36.36 12.76
CA LYS A 1 -44.58 35.39 13.17
C LYS A 1 -44.73 34.17 12.27
N GLY A 2 -43.67 33.86 11.51
CA GLY A 2 -43.72 33.14 10.22
C GLY A 2 -44.22 31.70 10.27
N GLN A 3 -45.04 31.34 9.29
CA GLN A 3 -45.46 29.97 9.02
C GLN A 3 -44.29 29.20 8.40
N MET A 4 -43.90 28.09 9.04
CA MET A 4 -42.81 27.24 8.56
C MET A 4 -43.34 26.27 7.49
N SER A 5 -42.77 26.40 6.29
CA SER A 5 -43.05 25.61 5.10
C SER A 5 -42.84 24.10 5.33
N VAL A 6 -43.95 23.37 5.48
CA VAL A 6 -44.00 21.90 5.61
C VAL A 6 -43.46 21.20 4.35
N GLY A 7 -43.45 21.89 3.21
CA GLY A 7 -42.90 21.39 1.93
C GLY A 7 -41.38 21.21 1.96
N SER A 8 -40.65 22.07 2.66
CA SER A 8 -39.18 21.99 2.77
C SER A 8 -38.73 20.77 3.57
N HIS A 9 -39.46 20.42 4.63
CA HIS A 9 -39.13 19.27 5.48
C HIS A 9 -39.34 17.93 4.76
N ARG A 10 -40.39 17.79 3.93
CA ARG A 10 -40.61 16.59 3.11
C ARG A 10 -39.55 16.41 2.03
N GLN A 11 -39.10 17.48 1.38
CA GLN A 11 -38.00 17.41 0.41
C GLN A 11 -36.66 17.04 1.07
N HIS A 12 -36.38 17.59 2.26
CA HIS A 12 -35.18 17.26 3.02
C HIS A 12 -35.12 15.78 3.44
N LEU A 13 -36.26 15.18 3.80
CA LEU A 13 -36.35 13.76 4.19
C LEU A 13 -36.19 12.80 3.00
N LEU A 14 -36.71 13.15 1.81
CA LEU A 14 -36.50 12.36 0.59
C LEU A 14 -35.02 12.39 0.15
N SER A 15 -34.37 13.54 0.23
CA SER A 15 -32.93 13.70 -0.05
C SER A 15 -32.06 12.86 0.90
N ARG A 16 -32.40 12.81 2.19
CA ARG A 16 -31.71 11.95 3.17
C ARG A 16 -31.86 10.45 2.89
N ARG A 17 -33.03 9.98 2.43
CA ARG A 17 -33.26 8.56 2.06
C ARG A 17 -32.50 8.16 0.79
N ILE A 18 -32.41 9.05 -0.19
CA ILE A 18 -31.62 8.84 -1.41
C ILE A 18 -30.12 8.78 -1.07
N LEU A 19 -29.63 9.70 -0.23
CA LEU A 19 -28.25 9.71 0.26
C LEU A 19 -27.93 8.47 1.11
N ALA A 20 -28.83 8.03 2.00
CA ALA A 20 -28.63 6.83 2.80
C ALA A 20 -28.57 5.56 1.94
N ARG A 21 -29.41 5.43 0.89
CA ARG A 21 -29.38 4.29 -0.04
C ARG A 21 -28.09 4.27 -0.88
N SER A 22 -27.59 5.43 -1.29
CA SER A 22 -26.35 5.54 -2.06
C SER A 22 -25.09 5.34 -1.20
N VAL A 23 -25.11 5.75 0.07
CA VAL A 23 -24.06 5.40 1.06
C VAL A 23 -24.09 3.92 1.39
N ALA A 24 -25.27 3.32 1.60
CA ALA A 24 -25.43 1.88 1.88
C ALA A 24 -25.01 1.00 0.69
N LEU A 25 -25.30 1.41 -0.54
CA LEU A 25 -24.79 0.75 -1.76
C LEU A 25 -23.26 0.87 -1.85
N ARG A 26 -22.69 2.01 -1.46
CA ARG A 26 -21.23 2.22 -1.43
C ARG A 26 -20.54 1.34 -0.39
N LEU A 27 -21.15 1.10 0.78
CA LEU A 27 -20.59 0.22 1.82
C LEU A 27 -20.70 -1.28 1.50
N ARG A 28 -21.62 -1.70 0.62
CA ARG A 28 -21.81 -3.12 0.26
C ARG A 28 -20.70 -3.68 -0.64
N THR A 29 -19.91 -2.82 -1.27
CA THR A 29 -18.87 -3.20 -2.23
C THR A 29 -17.44 -3.01 -1.73
N TYR A 30 -17.24 -2.50 -0.50
CA TYR A 30 -15.89 -2.42 0.06
C TYR A 30 -15.45 -3.81 0.52
N PRO A 31 -14.38 -4.38 -0.07
CA PRO A 31 -13.81 -5.60 0.44
C PRO A 31 -13.37 -5.35 1.87
N GLY A 32 -13.94 -6.12 2.81
CA GLY A 32 -13.62 -6.02 4.22
C GLY A 32 -12.12 -6.22 4.49
N PRO A 33 -11.66 -5.87 5.70
CA PRO A 33 -10.26 -6.03 6.08
C PRO A 33 -9.80 -7.47 5.79
N LYS A 34 -8.75 -7.59 4.96
CA LYS A 34 -8.21 -8.89 4.56
C LYS A 34 -7.68 -9.62 5.80
N ARG A 35 -8.15 -10.85 6.04
CA ARG A 35 -7.61 -11.73 7.10
C ARG A 35 -6.11 -11.88 6.91
N LYS A 36 -5.33 -11.57 7.96
CA LYS A 36 -3.88 -11.74 7.98
C LYS A 36 -3.57 -13.08 8.66
N PHE A 37 -2.67 -13.85 8.06
CA PHE A 37 -2.19 -15.12 8.60
C PHE A 37 -0.68 -15.03 8.84
N SER A 38 -0.21 -15.58 9.96
CA SER A 38 1.21 -15.65 10.29
C SER A 38 1.97 -16.55 9.32
N ARG A 39 3.29 -16.38 9.24
CA ARG A 39 4.15 -17.20 8.38
C ARG A 39 4.10 -18.67 8.78
N ASP A 40 4.23 -18.95 10.07
CA ASP A 40 4.26 -20.32 10.59
C ASP A 40 2.97 -21.08 10.28
N PHE A 41 1.83 -20.38 10.39
CA PHE A 41 0.54 -20.95 10.04
C PHE A 41 0.46 -21.32 8.54
N LYS A 42 0.92 -20.43 7.65
CA LYS A 42 0.92 -20.72 6.21
C LYS A 42 1.83 -21.91 5.87
N ILE A 43 3.00 -21.99 6.49
CA ILE A 43 3.94 -23.10 6.29
C ILE A 43 3.31 -24.42 6.75
N LYS A 44 2.70 -24.45 7.94
CA LYS A 44 2.00 -25.64 8.45
C LYS A 44 0.93 -26.13 7.49
N VAL A 45 0.06 -25.23 7.01
CA VAL A 45 -1.02 -25.59 6.07
C VAL A 45 -0.47 -26.14 4.75
N VAL A 46 0.61 -25.55 4.22
CA VAL A 46 1.23 -26.03 2.98
C VAL A 46 1.91 -27.39 3.18
N GLN A 47 2.60 -27.60 4.30
CA GLN A 47 3.21 -28.89 4.62
C GLN A 47 2.16 -30.00 4.76
N GLU A 48 1.05 -29.73 5.44
CA GLU A 48 -0.07 -30.68 5.53
C GLU A 48 -0.65 -31.00 4.15
N ALA A 49 -0.75 -30.00 3.27
CA ALA A 49 -1.24 -30.18 1.89
C ALA A 49 -0.26 -30.96 0.99
N GLU A 50 1.06 -30.73 1.10
CA GLU A 50 2.09 -31.44 0.33
C GLU A 50 2.32 -32.87 0.85
N SER A 51 2.21 -33.09 2.17
CA SER A 51 2.33 -34.42 2.78
C SER A 51 1.24 -35.41 2.34
N GLY A 52 0.15 -34.91 1.73
CA GLY A 52 -1.00 -35.73 1.34
C GLY A 52 -1.86 -36.23 2.50
N THR A 53 -1.53 -35.85 3.75
CA THR A 53 -2.26 -36.27 4.96
C THR A 53 -3.72 -35.80 4.96
N LYS A 54 -3.97 -34.62 4.39
CA LYS A 54 -5.32 -34.03 4.27
C LYS A 54 -5.52 -33.45 2.88
N SER A 55 -6.69 -33.69 2.30
CA SER A 55 -7.06 -33.05 1.03
C SER A 55 -7.20 -31.53 1.24
N ARG A 56 -6.90 -30.74 0.20
CA ARG A 56 -7.05 -29.27 0.23
C ARG A 56 -8.46 -28.84 0.63
N SER A 57 -9.47 -29.62 0.22
CA SER A 57 -10.87 -29.40 0.60
C SER A 57 -11.15 -29.66 2.09
N GLN A 58 -10.43 -30.57 2.73
CA GLN A 58 -10.51 -30.80 4.17
C GLN A 58 -9.83 -29.66 4.93
N LEU A 59 -8.62 -29.26 4.50
CA LEU A 59 -7.90 -28.12 5.07
C LEU A 59 -8.69 -26.81 4.95
N ALA A 60 -9.38 -26.60 3.82
CA ALA A 60 -10.25 -25.46 3.61
C ALA A 60 -11.40 -25.40 4.62
N ARG A 61 -11.99 -26.55 4.98
CA ARG A 61 -13.08 -26.62 5.96
C ARG A 61 -12.57 -26.47 7.39
N GLU A 62 -11.46 -27.12 7.73
CA GLU A 62 -10.90 -27.14 9.08
C GLU A 62 -10.34 -25.77 9.50
N TYR A 63 -9.66 -25.09 8.58
CA TYR A 63 -9.03 -23.79 8.84
C TYR A 63 -9.86 -22.60 8.33
N GLU A 64 -11.07 -22.84 7.83
CA GLU A 64 -11.95 -21.84 7.19
C GLU A 64 -11.21 -21.01 6.11
N LEU A 65 -10.44 -21.71 5.29
CA LEU A 65 -9.66 -21.13 4.18
C LEU A 65 -10.36 -21.43 2.86
N SER A 66 -10.17 -20.56 1.87
CA SER A 66 -10.60 -20.88 0.50
C SER A 66 -9.58 -21.80 -0.17
N ASN A 67 -10.06 -22.75 -0.99
CA ASN A 67 -9.20 -23.63 -1.78
C ASN A 67 -8.21 -22.84 -2.66
N GLY A 68 -8.65 -21.70 -3.22
CA GLY A 68 -7.80 -20.81 -4.00
C GLY A 68 -6.66 -20.18 -3.19
N MET A 69 -6.90 -19.87 -1.91
CA MET A 69 -5.85 -19.37 -1.01
C MET A 69 -4.80 -20.44 -0.72
N ILE A 70 -5.23 -21.67 -0.47
CA ILE A 70 -4.34 -22.81 -0.21
C ILE A 70 -3.49 -23.10 -1.44
N ASN A 71 -4.09 -23.18 -2.64
CA ASN A 71 -3.35 -23.38 -3.88
C ASN A 71 -2.28 -22.30 -4.09
N LYS A 72 -2.63 -21.02 -3.88
CA LYS A 72 -1.67 -19.92 -3.98
C LYS A 72 -0.51 -20.05 -3.00
N TRP A 73 -0.78 -20.50 -1.77
CA TRP A 73 0.28 -20.71 -0.78
C TRP A 73 1.18 -21.88 -1.17
N VAL A 74 0.62 -22.98 -1.67
CA VAL A 74 1.40 -24.12 -2.19
C VAL A 74 2.30 -23.69 -3.35
N GLU A 75 1.78 -22.94 -4.31
CA GLU A 75 2.57 -22.38 -5.42
C GLU A 75 3.69 -21.47 -4.92
N THR A 76 3.38 -20.57 -3.99
CA THR A 76 4.38 -19.66 -3.38
C THR A 76 5.48 -20.44 -2.67
N TYR A 77 5.11 -21.51 -1.97
CA TYR A 77 6.05 -22.37 -1.26
C TYR A 77 6.91 -23.21 -2.20
N ARG A 78 6.33 -23.74 -3.29
CA ARG A 78 7.08 -24.45 -4.34
C ARG A 78 8.07 -23.55 -5.07
N ALA A 79 7.73 -22.27 -5.25
CA ALA A 79 8.58 -21.31 -5.94
C ALA A 79 9.84 -20.93 -5.13
N ASP A 80 9.70 -20.78 -3.80
CA ASP A 80 10.84 -20.47 -2.92
C ASP A 80 10.53 -20.94 -1.50
N THR A 81 11.01 -22.12 -1.12
CA THR A 81 10.75 -22.73 0.20
C THR A 81 11.38 -21.94 1.36
N VAL A 82 12.49 -21.24 1.12
CA VAL A 82 13.27 -20.55 2.15
C VAL A 82 12.72 -19.16 2.43
N ASN A 83 12.36 -18.41 1.38
CA ASN A 83 11.79 -17.07 1.51
C ASN A 83 10.25 -17.05 1.42
N ALA A 84 9.60 -18.21 1.34
CA ALA A 84 8.15 -18.31 1.37
C ALA A 84 7.58 -17.52 2.56
N PHE A 85 6.70 -16.57 2.22
CA PHE A 85 5.93 -15.74 3.16
C PHE A 85 6.74 -14.79 4.05
N THR A 86 8.04 -14.56 3.79
CA THR A 86 8.85 -13.55 4.50
C THR A 86 8.46 -12.12 4.13
N LYS A 87 7.95 -11.91 2.91
CA LYS A 87 7.31 -10.67 2.47
C LYS A 87 5.90 -10.53 3.06
N SER A 88 5.82 -10.43 4.39
CA SER A 88 4.57 -10.21 5.14
C SER A 88 4.17 -8.73 5.25
N GLY A 89 4.95 -7.81 4.68
CA GLY A 89 4.55 -6.43 4.44
C GLY A 89 3.89 -6.30 3.07
N ASN A 90 3.04 -5.29 2.88
CA ASN A 90 2.52 -4.88 1.58
C ASN A 90 3.61 -5.10 0.50
N PRO A 91 3.38 -5.84 -0.60
CA PRO A 91 4.39 -6.10 -1.63
C PRO A 91 5.05 -4.82 -2.15
N HIS A 92 4.36 -3.69 -1.99
CA HIS A 92 4.84 -2.37 -2.33
C HIS A 92 5.48 -1.59 -1.17
N PHE A 93 5.44 -2.04 0.08
CA PHE A 93 5.97 -1.29 1.22
C PHE A 93 7.44 -0.93 1.05
N GLU A 94 8.28 -1.91 0.71
CA GLU A 94 9.71 -1.66 0.50
C GLU A 94 9.91 -0.76 -0.73
N THR A 95 9.16 -0.98 -1.80
CA THR A 95 9.26 -0.14 -3.00
C THR A 95 8.77 1.29 -2.77
N ASP A 96 7.75 1.48 -1.93
CA ASP A 96 7.18 2.78 -1.59
C ASP A 96 8.13 3.55 -0.67
N LYS A 97 8.75 2.85 0.29
CA LYS A 97 9.80 3.38 1.15
C LYS A 97 11.03 3.82 0.33
N LEU A 98 11.46 2.98 -0.61
CA LEU A 98 12.56 3.30 -1.53
C LEU A 98 12.22 4.50 -2.42
N LYS A 99 11.00 4.56 -2.99
CA LYS A 99 10.53 5.71 -3.78
C LYS A 99 10.49 7.00 -2.95
N ALA A 100 10.04 6.93 -1.70
CA ALA A 100 10.04 8.08 -0.80
C ALA A 100 11.48 8.58 -0.55
N ARG A 101 12.42 7.67 -0.33
CA ARG A 101 13.84 8.00 -0.15
C ARG A 101 14.46 8.61 -1.42
N ILE A 102 14.14 8.09 -2.59
CA ILE A 102 14.59 8.64 -3.88
C ILE A 102 14.13 10.10 -4.01
N ARG A 103 12.84 10.37 -3.80
CA ARG A 103 12.31 11.74 -3.87
C ARG A 103 13.00 12.70 -2.89
N GLU A 104 13.24 12.24 -1.66
CA GLU A 104 13.95 13.04 -0.65
C GLU A 104 15.38 13.39 -1.11
N LEU A 105 16.09 12.40 -1.67
CA LEU A 105 17.44 12.57 -2.17
C LEU A 105 17.48 13.47 -3.41
N GLU A 106 16.54 13.31 -4.34
CA GLU A 106 16.40 14.19 -5.52
C GLU A 106 16.16 15.65 -5.09
N TRP A 107 15.33 15.88 -4.07
CA TRP A 107 15.08 17.22 -3.55
C TRP A 107 16.29 17.80 -2.81
N ALA A 108 17.02 16.98 -2.06
CA ALA A 108 18.28 17.40 -1.43
C ALA A 108 19.36 17.75 -2.48
N LEU A 109 19.46 16.93 -3.52
CA LEU A 109 20.37 17.16 -4.64
C LEU A 109 20.04 18.47 -5.36
N GLY A 110 18.76 18.73 -5.65
CA GLY A 110 18.33 19.98 -6.28
C GLY A 110 18.73 21.22 -5.46
N ARG A 111 18.55 21.19 -4.14
CA ARG A 111 18.98 22.28 -3.24
C ARG A 111 20.48 22.50 -3.29
N LYS A 112 21.27 21.42 -3.28
CA LYS A 112 22.73 21.51 -3.35
C LYS A 112 23.24 21.99 -4.71
N SER A 113 22.59 21.58 -5.81
CA SER A 113 22.92 22.09 -7.13
C SER A 113 22.68 23.60 -7.23
N LEU A 114 21.55 24.09 -6.71
CA LEU A 114 21.25 25.52 -6.70
C LEU A 114 22.24 26.31 -5.83
N GLU A 115 22.61 25.79 -4.65
CA GLU A 115 23.62 26.40 -3.80
C GLU A 115 24.96 26.53 -4.54
N VAL A 116 25.41 25.48 -5.23
CA VAL A 116 26.64 25.50 -6.04
C VAL A 116 26.55 26.50 -7.18
N GLU A 117 25.42 26.61 -7.85
CA GLU A 117 25.20 27.56 -8.94
C GLU A 117 25.29 29.00 -8.45
N ILE A 118 24.58 29.34 -7.37
CA ILE A 118 24.62 30.67 -6.75
C ILE A 118 26.03 31.01 -6.27
N LEU A 119 26.73 30.06 -5.65
CA LEU A 119 28.12 30.27 -5.19
C LEU A 119 29.06 30.52 -6.38
N ARG A 120 28.91 29.77 -7.48
CA ARG A 120 29.71 29.98 -8.69
C ARG A 120 29.43 31.35 -9.32
N GLU A 121 28.17 31.72 -9.44
CA GLU A 121 27.76 33.04 -9.95
C GLU A 121 28.29 34.18 -9.07
N SER A 122 28.22 34.02 -7.75
CA SER A 122 28.75 35.00 -6.79
C SER A 122 30.27 35.14 -6.93
N LEU A 123 31.00 34.04 -7.11
CA LEU A 123 32.45 34.06 -7.34
C LEU A 123 32.83 34.75 -8.66
N ASP A 124 32.08 34.46 -9.73
CA ASP A 124 32.29 35.09 -11.05
C ASP A 124 32.01 36.60 -10.98
N ASN A 125 30.94 37.01 -10.30
CA ASN A 125 30.56 38.41 -10.10
C ASN A 125 31.57 39.19 -9.24
N LEU A 126 32.23 38.52 -8.29
CA LEU A 126 33.31 39.10 -7.47
C LEU A 126 34.67 39.15 -8.20
N GLY A 127 34.73 38.72 -9.47
CA GLY A 127 35.95 38.76 -10.27
C GLY A 127 37.05 37.82 -9.77
N ILE A 128 36.72 36.86 -8.90
CA ILE A 128 37.65 35.84 -8.42
C ILE A 128 37.78 34.79 -9.54
N LYS A 129 38.55 35.12 -10.59
CA LYS A 129 39.08 34.11 -11.51
C LYS A 129 39.72 33.02 -10.66
N LYS A 130 39.36 31.76 -10.92
CA LYS A 130 40.03 30.59 -10.31
C LYS A 130 41.53 30.86 -10.28
N GLY A 131 42.05 31.07 -9.07
CA GLY A 131 43.48 31.11 -8.82
C GLY A 131 44.07 29.89 -9.53
N GLY A 132 45.04 30.17 -10.39
CA GLY A 132 45.58 29.22 -11.34
C GLY A 132 45.98 27.90 -10.70
N SER A 133 46.00 26.88 -11.55
CA SER A 133 46.89 25.73 -11.48
C SER A 133 48.05 25.96 -10.50
N MET A 134 48.00 25.32 -9.33
CA MET A 134 49.24 24.88 -8.70
C MET A 134 49.48 23.45 -9.15
N VAL A 135 50.55 23.34 -9.94
CA VAL A 135 51.40 22.16 -10.12
C VAL A 135 51.72 21.55 -8.75
#